data_AF-A0A1W9GHB2-F1
#
_entry.id   AF-A0A1W9GHB2-F1
#
_cell.length_a   1.000
_cell.length_b   1.000
_cell.length_c   1.000
_cell.angle_alpha   90.00
_cell.angle_beta   90.00
_cell.angle_gamma   90.00
#
_symmetry.space_group_name_H-M   'P 1'
#
loop_
_entity.id
_entity.type
_entity.pdbx_description
1 polymer ?
#
loop_
_entity_poly.entity_id
_entity_poly.type
_entity_poly.pdbx_seq_one_letter_code
_entity_poly.pdbx_strand_id
1 'polypeptide(L)'
;MSLKPRYSVKSNQVLELQRGNPVEYIYYEKTDLPLNASGTIQFSNIYGQTLDTWSAYCEDGVLSFRADSSDSDLLATGTAWALKVDYDDGENPRLREQGTVIRAEAPWPNAPATSDIFQGVQYNYSFGTPGQVVDPAWTILLGKAQVYDNSEDSKPNAVAIGESDSGTFDDTAMLYYAPLRTNAVRFTYSTVAAGNGDAWVVINSNYDGTNFAAIHHKQTSGTDYVAICTGSGPVTITDRSSEVTHTMDYETFTAEYNPSSNTYSVYVGASTTPLVSWTDSTNIVHHGNGYRYVGFGFKSASSGPGPEIAGWYAADSIGA
;
A
#
# COMPACT_ATOMS: atom_id res chain seq x y z
N MET A 1 -26.32 -5.57 -40.82
CA MET A 1 -26.72 -6.70 -39.94
C MET A 1 -26.51 -6.23 -38.51
N SER A 2 -27.57 -6.13 -37.69
CA SER A 2 -27.47 -5.69 -36.29
C SER A 2 -27.53 -6.93 -35.40
N LEU A 3 -26.45 -7.18 -34.66
CA LEU A 3 -26.43 -8.20 -33.62
C LEU A 3 -27.19 -7.65 -32.42
N LYS A 4 -28.28 -8.32 -32.03
CA LYS A 4 -29.01 -8.03 -30.79
C LYS A 4 -28.75 -9.17 -29.82
N PRO A 5 -28.29 -8.88 -28.58
CA PRO A 5 -28.11 -9.93 -27.59
C PRO A 5 -29.49 -10.52 -27.24
N ARG A 6 -29.56 -11.85 -27.15
CA ARG A 6 -30.79 -12.58 -26.76
C ARG A 6 -31.23 -12.24 -25.33
N TYR A 7 -30.29 -11.83 -24.49
CA TYR A 7 -30.50 -11.45 -23.10
C TYR A 7 -29.84 -10.10 -22.81
N SER A 8 -30.50 -9.25 -22.04
CA SER A 8 -29.92 -7.99 -21.56
C SER A 8 -28.90 -8.26 -20.47
N VAL A 9 -27.72 -7.64 -20.58
CA VAL A 9 -26.70 -7.62 -19.53
C VAL A 9 -26.74 -6.27 -18.84
N LYS A 10 -26.88 -6.24 -17.52
CA LYS A 10 -26.69 -5.00 -16.75
C LYS A 10 -25.19 -4.72 -16.67
N SER A 11 -24.74 -3.72 -17.41
CA SER A 11 -23.32 -3.32 -17.42
C SER A 11 -23.09 -2.12 -16.51
N ASN A 12 -21.82 -1.82 -16.21
CA ASN A 12 -21.41 -0.70 -15.36
C ASN A 12 -22.01 -0.76 -13.96
N GLN A 13 -22.22 -1.97 -13.45
CA GLN A 13 -22.68 -2.16 -12.09
C GLN A 13 -21.53 -1.93 -11.10
N VAL A 14 -21.90 -1.59 -9.88
CA VAL A 14 -20.94 -1.30 -8.82
C VAL A 14 -21.09 -2.38 -7.77
N LEU A 15 -19.97 -2.96 -7.36
CA LEU A 15 -19.91 -3.94 -6.27
C LEU A 15 -19.05 -3.34 -5.15
N GLU A 16 -19.69 -3.00 -4.04
CA GLU A 16 -19.08 -2.23 -2.96
C GLU A 16 -18.51 -3.13 -1.86
N LEU A 17 -17.19 -3.19 -1.74
CA LEU A 17 -16.49 -3.97 -0.72
C LEU A 17 -15.99 -3.09 0.43
N GLN A 18 -15.80 -3.69 1.60
CA GLN A 18 -15.22 -3.02 2.76
C GLN A 18 -14.22 -3.95 3.44
N ARG A 19 -13.03 -3.42 3.76
CA ARG A 19 -11.95 -4.15 4.42
C ARG A 19 -12.36 -4.68 5.77
N GLY A 20 -11.89 -5.89 6.08
CA GLY A 20 -12.16 -6.56 7.35
C GLY A 20 -13.60 -7.04 7.54
N ASN A 21 -14.49 -6.82 6.57
CA ASN A 21 -15.88 -7.25 6.65
C ASN A 21 -16.15 -8.45 5.72
N PRO A 22 -16.80 -9.51 6.23
CA PRO A 22 -17.29 -10.58 5.37
C PRO A 22 -18.38 -10.02 4.44
N VAL A 23 -18.44 -10.59 3.25
CA VAL A 23 -19.29 -10.12 2.17
C VAL A 23 -20.49 -11.05 2.02
N GLU A 24 -21.69 -10.47 1.89
CA GLU A 24 -22.89 -11.20 1.52
C GLU A 24 -23.64 -10.41 0.44
N TYR A 25 -23.77 -10.99 -0.75
CA TYR A 25 -24.56 -10.43 -1.84
C TYR A 25 -25.66 -11.38 -2.25
N ILE A 26 -26.79 -10.80 -2.62
CA ILE A 26 -27.96 -11.54 -3.07
C ILE A 26 -28.30 -11.12 -4.49
N TYR A 27 -28.50 -12.11 -5.34
CA TYR A 27 -29.08 -11.97 -6.65
C TYR A 27 -30.43 -12.67 -6.70
N TYR A 28 -31.45 -11.93 -7.10
CA TYR A 28 -32.77 -12.45 -7.40
C TYR A 28 -33.25 -11.89 -8.74
N GLU A 29 -34.04 -12.68 -9.46
CA GLU A 29 -34.75 -12.19 -10.63
C GLU A 29 -36.21 -11.93 -10.30
N LYS A 30 -36.89 -11.14 -11.14
CA LYS A 30 -38.32 -10.84 -10.99
C LYS A 30 -39.20 -12.08 -11.17
N THR A 31 -38.66 -13.12 -11.77
CA THR A 31 -39.22 -14.47 -11.89
C THR A 31 -38.36 -15.40 -11.07
N ASP A 32 -38.97 -16.25 -10.24
CA ASP A 32 -38.25 -17.18 -9.37
C ASP A 32 -37.23 -17.99 -10.18
N LEU A 33 -35.99 -18.04 -9.69
CA LEU A 33 -34.96 -18.87 -10.30
C LEU A 33 -35.33 -20.35 -10.12
N PRO A 34 -35.02 -21.22 -11.09
CA PRO A 34 -35.21 -22.66 -10.92
C PRO A 34 -34.42 -23.16 -9.72
N LEU A 35 -34.94 -24.20 -9.05
CA LEU A 35 -34.40 -24.69 -7.77
C LEU A 35 -32.92 -25.11 -7.83
N ASN A 36 -32.44 -25.47 -9.03
CA ASN A 36 -31.07 -25.90 -9.28
C ASN A 36 -30.21 -24.80 -9.95
N ALA A 37 -30.71 -23.56 -10.03
CA ALA A 37 -29.92 -22.47 -10.58
C ALA A 37 -28.61 -22.33 -9.79
N SER A 38 -27.54 -21.98 -10.49
CA SER A 38 -26.26 -21.66 -9.86
C SER A 38 -25.71 -20.34 -10.39
N GLY A 39 -24.86 -19.71 -9.61
CA GLY A 39 -24.27 -18.43 -9.96
C GLY A 39 -22.80 -18.38 -9.63
N THR A 40 -22.04 -17.66 -10.44
CA THR A 40 -20.63 -17.34 -10.17
C THR A 40 -20.39 -15.86 -10.38
N ILE A 41 -19.76 -15.19 -9.41
CA ILE A 41 -19.15 -13.88 -9.60
C ILE A 41 -17.67 -14.11 -9.84
N GLN A 42 -17.19 -13.75 -11.02
CA GLN A 42 -15.77 -13.84 -11.37
C GLN A 42 -15.15 -12.46 -11.29
N PHE A 43 -14.04 -12.32 -10.58
CA PHE A 43 -13.27 -11.10 -10.48
C PHE A 43 -12.03 -11.19 -11.35
N SER A 44 -11.69 -10.12 -12.06
CA SER A 44 -10.54 -10.08 -12.95
C SER A 44 -9.82 -8.74 -12.93
N ASN A 45 -8.50 -8.78 -13.13
CA ASN A 45 -7.73 -7.56 -13.34
C ASN A 45 -7.91 -7.00 -14.76
N ILE A 46 -7.30 -5.85 -15.02
CA ILE A 46 -7.36 -5.17 -16.33
C ILE A 46 -6.78 -5.98 -17.50
N TYR A 47 -6.02 -7.04 -17.22
CA TYR A 47 -5.45 -7.94 -18.21
C TYR A 47 -6.31 -9.18 -18.46
N GLY A 48 -7.48 -9.28 -17.81
CA GLY A 48 -8.39 -10.41 -17.93
C GLY A 48 -7.99 -11.66 -17.13
N GLN A 49 -7.00 -11.55 -16.24
CA GLN A 49 -6.66 -12.66 -15.33
C GLN A 49 -7.68 -12.72 -14.21
N THR A 50 -8.18 -13.93 -13.92
CA THR A 50 -9.07 -14.16 -12.77
C THR A 50 -8.29 -13.97 -11.48
N LEU A 51 -8.77 -13.07 -10.62
CA LEU A 51 -8.24 -12.83 -9.29
C LEU A 51 -8.94 -13.71 -8.25
N ASP A 52 -10.25 -13.86 -8.38
CA ASP A 52 -11.08 -14.65 -7.47
C ASP A 52 -12.39 -15.08 -8.15
N THR A 53 -13.09 -16.07 -7.59
CA THR A 53 -14.39 -16.53 -8.05
C THR A 53 -15.26 -16.95 -6.88
N TRP A 54 -16.40 -16.27 -6.72
CA TRP A 54 -17.38 -16.60 -5.68
C TRP A 54 -18.53 -17.39 -6.29
N SER A 55 -18.80 -18.57 -5.72
CA SER A 55 -19.93 -19.40 -6.11
C SER A 55 -21.13 -19.10 -5.22
N ALA A 56 -22.32 -19.04 -5.80
CA ALA A 56 -23.56 -18.87 -5.04
C ALA A 56 -24.06 -20.19 -4.45
N TYR A 57 -24.77 -20.09 -3.34
CA TYR A 57 -25.75 -21.09 -2.93
C TYR A 57 -27.15 -20.61 -3.36
N CYS A 58 -27.99 -21.53 -3.85
CA CYS A 58 -29.36 -21.23 -4.22
C CYS A 58 -30.32 -21.70 -3.12
N GLU A 59 -31.12 -20.77 -2.60
CA GLU A 59 -32.17 -21.04 -1.62
C GLU A 59 -33.41 -20.21 -1.99
N ASP A 60 -34.59 -20.85 -2.04
CA ASP A 60 -35.87 -20.19 -2.35
C ASP A 60 -35.87 -19.31 -3.61
N GLY A 61 -35.18 -19.74 -4.68
CA GLY A 61 -35.11 -19.01 -5.94
C GLY A 61 -34.19 -17.78 -5.91
N VAL A 62 -33.32 -17.70 -4.90
CA VAL A 62 -32.37 -16.62 -4.67
C VAL A 62 -30.95 -17.18 -4.68
N LEU A 63 -30.04 -16.51 -5.39
CA LEU A 63 -28.61 -16.83 -5.39
C LEU A 63 -27.88 -15.92 -4.42
N SER A 64 -27.25 -16.52 -3.42
CA SER A 64 -26.53 -15.78 -2.39
C SER A 64 -25.04 -16.10 -2.45
N PHE A 65 -24.21 -15.07 -2.46
CA PHE A 65 -22.77 -15.12 -2.56
C PHE A 65 -22.17 -14.69 -1.24
N ARG A 66 -21.25 -15.50 -0.70
CA ARG A 66 -20.52 -15.20 0.53
C ARG A 66 -19.03 -15.33 0.32
N ALA A 67 -18.26 -14.40 0.90
CA ALA A 67 -16.81 -14.45 0.93
C ALA A 67 -16.29 -13.94 2.27
N ASP A 68 -15.24 -14.57 2.78
CA ASP A 68 -14.55 -14.10 3.98
C ASP A 68 -13.80 -12.80 3.67
N SER A 69 -13.56 -12.00 4.71
CA SER A 69 -12.83 -10.74 4.56
C SER A 69 -11.42 -10.95 4.01
N SER A 70 -10.76 -12.07 4.32
CA SER A 70 -9.43 -12.37 3.79
C SER A 70 -9.39 -12.48 2.26
N ASP A 71 -10.48 -12.89 1.62
CA ASP A 71 -10.56 -13.04 0.17
C ASP A 71 -11.01 -11.73 -0.49
N SER A 72 -12.02 -11.07 0.09
CA SER A 72 -12.52 -9.79 -0.41
C SER A 72 -11.52 -8.63 -0.23
N ASP A 73 -10.59 -8.72 0.72
CA ASP A 73 -9.55 -7.73 0.98
C ASP A 73 -8.43 -7.71 -0.06
N LEU A 74 -8.31 -8.78 -0.84
CA LEU A 74 -7.38 -8.88 -1.97
C LEU A 74 -7.91 -8.17 -3.23
N LEU A 75 -9.23 -7.93 -3.30
CA LEU A 75 -9.87 -7.29 -4.46
C LEU A 75 -9.78 -5.76 -4.39
N ALA A 76 -8.91 -5.18 -5.21
CA ALA A 76 -8.72 -3.72 -5.27
C ALA A 76 -9.89 -2.99 -5.96
N THR A 77 -10.07 -1.70 -5.65
CA THR A 77 -10.95 -0.79 -6.42
C THR A 77 -10.58 -0.82 -7.90
N GLY A 78 -11.58 -0.88 -8.78
CA GLY A 78 -11.40 -0.99 -10.23
C GLY A 78 -11.19 -2.41 -10.75
N THR A 79 -11.14 -3.41 -9.86
CA THR A 79 -11.25 -4.82 -10.26
C THR A 79 -12.55 -5.03 -11.03
N ALA A 80 -12.46 -5.63 -12.22
CA ALA A 80 -13.64 -5.95 -13.01
C ALA A 80 -14.33 -7.19 -12.41
N TRP A 81 -15.66 -7.21 -12.43
CA TRP A 81 -16.42 -8.38 -12.00
C TRP A 81 -17.53 -8.72 -12.99
N ALA A 82 -17.89 -10.01 -13.05
CA ALA A 82 -18.95 -10.52 -13.91
C ALA A 82 -19.75 -11.61 -13.20
N LEU A 83 -21.07 -11.42 -13.11
CA LEU A 83 -22.03 -12.41 -12.64
C LEU A 83 -22.54 -13.25 -13.81
N LYS A 84 -22.27 -14.56 -13.75
CA LYS A 84 -22.82 -15.57 -14.65
C LYS A 84 -23.81 -16.43 -13.88
N VAL A 85 -24.97 -16.69 -14.48
CA VAL A 85 -26.03 -17.53 -13.92
C VAL A 85 -26.30 -18.70 -14.84
N ASP A 86 -26.24 -19.91 -14.30
CA ASP A 86 -26.74 -21.13 -14.92
C ASP A 86 -28.16 -21.39 -14.43
N TYR A 87 -29.08 -21.59 -15.37
CA TYR A 87 -30.51 -21.80 -15.09
C TYR A 87 -30.89 -23.28 -15.09
N ASP A 88 -29.94 -24.21 -15.25
CA ASP A 88 -30.20 -25.66 -15.36
C ASP A 88 -31.18 -26.00 -16.50
N ASP A 89 -31.16 -25.20 -17.57
CA ASP A 89 -32.00 -25.38 -18.76
C ASP A 89 -31.25 -26.02 -19.95
N GLY A 90 -30.01 -26.46 -19.70
CA GLY A 90 -29.12 -27.07 -20.69
C GLY A 90 -28.45 -26.06 -21.64
N GLU A 91 -28.66 -24.74 -21.45
CA GLU A 91 -27.87 -23.71 -22.12
C GLU A 91 -26.60 -23.36 -21.32
N ASN A 92 -25.65 -22.65 -21.96
CA ASN A 92 -24.45 -22.17 -21.28
C ASN A 92 -24.79 -21.10 -20.23
N PRO A 93 -23.99 -20.96 -19.14
CA PRO A 93 -24.15 -19.89 -18.16
C PRO A 93 -24.22 -18.51 -18.82
N ARG A 94 -25.24 -17.75 -18.44
CA ARG A 94 -25.57 -16.46 -19.04
C ARG A 94 -24.95 -15.34 -18.22
N LEU A 95 -24.24 -14.43 -18.88
CA LEU A 95 -23.81 -13.18 -18.25
C LEU A 95 -25.06 -12.33 -17.93
N ARG A 96 -25.24 -11.99 -16.65
CA ARG A 96 -26.39 -11.18 -16.19
C ARG A 96 -25.97 -9.78 -15.81
N GLU A 97 -24.90 -9.67 -15.04
CA GLU A 97 -24.40 -8.39 -14.55
C GLU A 97 -22.88 -8.32 -14.67
N GLN A 98 -22.36 -7.13 -14.90
CA GLN A 98 -20.92 -6.88 -14.91
C GLN A 98 -20.62 -5.45 -14.51
N GLY A 99 -19.41 -5.23 -14.02
CA GLY A 99 -19.03 -3.93 -13.53
C GLY A 99 -17.67 -3.87 -12.88
N THR A 100 -17.53 -2.93 -11.94
CA THR A 100 -16.28 -2.68 -11.22
C THR A 100 -16.51 -2.71 -9.72
N VAL A 101 -15.50 -3.19 -9.00
CA VAL A 101 -15.43 -3.11 -7.55
C VAL A 101 -15.14 -1.66 -7.14
N ILE A 102 -15.90 -1.16 -6.17
CA ILE A 102 -15.54 0.05 -5.40
C ILE A 102 -15.35 -0.35 -3.94
N ARG A 103 -14.68 0.51 -3.17
CA ARG A 103 -14.61 0.34 -1.72
C ARG A 103 -15.22 1.52 -1.01
N ALA A 104 -15.95 1.23 0.08
CA ALA A 104 -16.64 2.22 0.91
C ALA A 104 -15.66 3.07 1.73
N GLU A 105 -14.49 2.51 2.03
CA GLU A 105 -13.36 3.22 2.63
C GLU A 105 -12.99 4.39 1.72
N ALA A 106 -12.84 5.59 2.30
CA ALA A 106 -12.77 6.86 1.59
C ALA A 106 -11.92 6.80 0.31
N PRO A 107 -12.53 6.88 -0.89
CA PRO A 107 -11.79 7.04 -2.12
C PRO A 107 -11.52 8.53 -2.31
N TRP A 108 -10.64 9.16 -1.50
CA TRP A 108 -10.47 10.61 -1.64
C TRP A 108 -9.18 11.23 -1.04
N PRO A 109 -8.57 12.25 -1.69
CA PRO A 109 -8.85 12.79 -3.03
C PRO A 109 -7.81 12.48 -4.10
N ASN A 110 -8.35 11.99 -5.22
CA ASN A 110 -7.92 12.10 -6.62
C ASN A 110 -7.09 10.96 -7.24
N ALA A 111 -7.67 10.45 -8.33
CA ALA A 111 -7.18 9.49 -9.29
C ALA A 111 -5.67 9.58 -9.57
N PRO A 112 -5.00 8.45 -9.90
CA PRO A 112 -3.69 8.54 -10.53
C PRO A 112 -3.83 9.43 -11.76
N ALA A 113 -2.84 10.29 -11.99
CA ALA A 113 -2.82 11.23 -13.12
C ALA A 113 -3.34 10.53 -14.39
N THR A 114 -4.45 11.03 -14.93
CA THR A 114 -4.92 10.68 -16.27
C THR A 114 -3.91 11.26 -17.25
N SER A 115 -2.86 10.50 -17.49
CA SER A 115 -1.88 10.71 -18.54
C SER A 115 -1.67 9.36 -19.20
N ASP A 116 -1.78 9.40 -20.52
CA ASP A 116 -1.85 8.25 -21.37
C ASP A 116 -0.42 7.71 -21.54
N ILE A 117 -0.20 6.53 -20.96
CA ILE A 117 0.76 5.51 -21.41
C ILE A 117 2.24 5.68 -20.99
N PHE A 118 2.80 6.82 -20.55
CA PHE A 118 4.24 6.85 -20.18
C PHE A 118 4.73 7.81 -19.06
N GLN A 119 3.87 8.39 -18.22
CA GLN A 119 4.34 9.31 -17.17
C GLN A 119 4.31 8.67 -15.78
N GLY A 120 5.49 8.42 -15.21
CA GLY A 120 5.67 8.10 -13.81
C GLY A 120 5.17 9.23 -12.91
N VAL A 121 4.77 8.89 -11.69
CA VAL A 121 4.34 9.80 -10.63
C VAL A 121 5.54 10.17 -9.77
N GLN A 122 5.54 11.43 -9.32
CA GLN A 122 6.56 11.98 -8.45
C GLN A 122 5.90 12.79 -7.33
N TYR A 123 6.37 12.58 -6.11
CA TYR A 123 6.02 13.32 -4.92
C TYR A 123 7.29 13.93 -4.33
N ASN A 124 7.20 15.19 -3.92
CA ASN A 124 8.26 15.90 -3.22
C ASN A 124 7.61 16.68 -2.10
N TYR A 125 8.17 16.58 -0.90
CA TYR A 125 7.62 17.25 0.26
C TYR A 125 8.70 17.58 1.28
N SER A 126 8.56 18.75 1.87
CA SER A 126 9.43 19.25 2.93
C SER A 126 8.55 19.66 4.10
N PHE A 127 8.96 19.32 5.33
CA PHE A 127 8.22 19.66 6.54
C PHE A 127 8.35 21.16 6.84
N GLY A 128 7.39 21.94 6.38
CA GLY A 128 7.46 23.41 6.43
C GLY A 128 7.19 24.03 7.80
N THR A 129 6.52 23.32 8.71
CA THR A 129 6.10 23.87 10.01
C THR A 129 6.41 22.86 11.13
N PRO A 130 7.32 23.20 12.06
CA PRO A 130 7.56 22.40 13.27
C PRO A 130 6.32 22.29 14.16
N GLY A 131 6.18 21.18 14.86
CA GLY A 131 5.09 20.93 15.81
C GLY A 131 4.47 19.53 15.69
N GLN A 132 3.49 19.26 16.56
CA GLN A 132 2.81 17.97 16.67
C GLN A 132 1.81 17.69 15.54
N VAL A 133 1.55 18.67 14.67
CA VAL A 133 0.66 18.50 13.53
C VAL A 133 1.50 18.21 12.31
N VAL A 134 1.40 16.97 11.83
CA VAL A 134 1.90 16.61 10.51
C VAL A 134 0.82 16.95 9.48
N ASP A 135 1.25 17.37 8.30
CA ASP A 135 0.38 17.77 7.19
C ASP A 135 -0.65 16.69 6.83
N PRO A 136 -1.91 17.07 6.51
CA PRO A 136 -2.96 16.13 6.12
C PRO A 136 -2.63 15.20 4.94
N ALA A 137 -1.58 15.48 4.17
CA ALA A 137 -1.05 14.55 3.16
C ALA A 137 -0.49 13.24 3.76
N TRP A 138 -0.35 13.16 5.08
CA TRP A 138 0.11 11.97 5.79
C TRP A 138 -1.03 11.28 6.52
N THR A 139 -1.22 10.01 6.22
CA THR A 139 -2.12 9.13 6.97
C THR A 139 -1.35 8.52 8.12
N ILE A 140 -1.70 8.89 9.35
CA ILE A 140 -1.14 8.27 10.55
C ILE A 140 -1.85 6.93 10.79
N LEU A 141 -1.11 5.83 10.67
CA LEU A 141 -1.61 4.48 10.91
C LEU A 141 -1.57 4.12 12.40
N LEU A 142 -0.56 4.62 13.11
CA LEU A 142 -0.35 4.39 14.53
C LEU A 142 0.43 5.56 15.13
N GLY A 143 0.16 5.85 16.41
CA GLY A 143 0.96 6.77 17.20
C GLY A 143 0.73 8.24 16.88
N LYS A 144 1.73 9.06 17.20
CA LYS A 144 1.74 10.50 16.96
C LYS A 144 3.08 10.84 16.30
N ALA A 145 3.05 11.45 15.13
CA ALA A 145 4.26 11.98 14.51
C ALA A 145 4.44 13.46 14.87
N GLN A 146 5.68 13.92 14.92
CA GLN A 146 6.03 15.32 15.21
C GLN A 146 7.10 15.81 14.23
N VAL A 147 6.97 17.06 13.80
CA VAL A 147 8.01 17.76 13.05
C VAL A 147 8.89 18.53 14.03
N TYR A 148 10.19 18.23 14.03
CA TYR A 148 11.21 18.86 14.84
C TYR A 148 11.87 20.02 14.09
N ASP A 149 12.20 21.08 14.83
CA ASP A 149 12.98 22.22 14.33
C ASP A 149 14.46 21.96 14.61
N ASN A 150 15.24 21.76 13.54
CA ASN A 150 16.67 21.50 13.63
C ASN A 150 17.51 22.72 13.18
N SER A 151 16.92 23.92 13.14
CA SER A 151 17.59 25.12 12.66
C SER A 151 18.79 25.55 13.51
N GLU A 152 18.82 25.21 14.80
CA GLU A 152 19.97 25.46 15.68
C GLU A 152 21.25 24.74 15.19
N ASP A 153 21.08 23.55 14.60
CA ASP A 153 22.17 22.77 14.01
C ASP A 153 22.37 23.06 12.50
N SER A 154 21.71 24.08 11.96
CA SER A 154 21.69 24.39 10.51
C SER A 154 21.17 23.24 9.64
N LYS A 155 20.26 22.42 10.19
CA LYS A 155 19.62 21.29 9.51
C LYS A 155 18.16 21.62 9.20
N PRO A 156 17.54 20.98 8.19
CA PRO A 156 16.13 21.17 7.89
C PRO A 156 15.24 20.57 8.98
N ASN A 157 14.00 21.05 9.02
CA ASN A 157 12.97 20.39 9.79
C ASN A 157 12.80 18.94 9.34
N ALA A 158 12.62 18.05 10.30
CA ALA A 158 12.50 16.62 10.07
C ALA A 158 11.32 16.06 10.86
N VAL A 159 10.75 14.95 10.38
CA VAL A 159 9.68 14.24 11.09
C VAL A 159 10.26 13.06 11.84
N ALA A 160 9.74 12.83 13.04
CA ALA A 160 10.01 11.64 13.82
C ALA A 160 8.80 11.28 14.69
N ILE A 161 9.01 10.34 15.61
CA ILE A 161 8.08 10.03 16.69
C ILE A 161 7.78 11.27 17.52
N GLY A 162 6.51 11.52 17.81
CA GLY A 162 6.05 12.60 18.67
C GLY A 162 5.87 12.16 20.12
N GLU A 163 5.87 13.13 21.03
CA GLU A 163 5.58 12.89 22.44
C GLU A 163 4.08 12.64 22.66
N SER A 164 3.78 11.64 23.50
CA SER A 164 2.44 11.39 24.04
C SER A 164 2.09 12.45 25.10
N ASP A 165 0.81 12.50 25.50
CA ASP A 165 0.36 13.44 26.53
C ASP A 165 0.98 13.14 27.92
N SER A 166 1.57 11.95 28.09
CA SER A 166 2.34 11.55 29.27
C SER A 166 3.84 11.82 29.17
N GLY A 167 4.31 12.45 28.07
CA GLY A 167 5.74 12.71 27.84
C GLY A 167 6.54 11.45 27.50
N THR A 168 5.88 10.40 27.01
CA THR A 168 6.52 9.18 26.50
C THR A 168 6.44 9.16 24.98
N PHE A 169 7.36 8.47 24.33
CA PHE A 169 7.32 8.29 22.88
C PHE A 169 6.57 7.01 22.53
N ASP A 170 5.48 7.13 21.77
CA ASP A 170 4.69 5.98 21.30
C ASP A 170 5.08 5.61 19.87
N ASP A 171 5.36 4.33 19.63
CA ASP A 171 5.66 3.79 18.30
C ASP A 171 4.71 4.38 17.24
N THR A 172 5.29 4.93 16.17
CA THR A 172 4.54 5.71 15.20
C THR A 172 4.74 5.18 13.80
N ALA A 173 3.67 5.15 13.00
CA ALA A 173 3.75 4.82 11.58
C ALA A 173 2.83 5.72 10.78
N MET A 174 3.30 6.13 9.61
CA MET A 174 2.60 7.04 8.74
C MET A 174 2.90 6.73 7.28
N LEU A 175 1.88 6.81 6.43
CA LEU A 175 2.01 6.66 4.99
C LEU A 175 1.64 7.95 4.29
N TYR A 176 2.34 8.23 3.19
CA TYR A 176 1.91 9.28 2.28
C TYR A 176 0.58 8.86 1.65
N TYR A 177 -0.38 9.77 1.62
CA TYR A 177 -1.77 9.45 1.26
C TYR A 177 -1.91 8.85 -0.15
N ALA A 178 -1.00 9.17 -1.06
CA ALA A 178 -1.09 8.79 -2.46
C ALA A 178 -0.06 7.70 -2.82
N PRO A 179 -0.50 6.60 -3.48
CA PRO A 179 0.40 5.56 -3.95
C PRO A 179 1.14 5.97 -5.22
N LEU A 180 2.32 5.40 -5.45
CA LEU A 180 3.02 5.47 -6.73
C LEU A 180 2.28 4.69 -7.83
N ARG A 181 2.60 4.95 -9.10
CA ARG A 181 1.88 4.33 -10.23
C ARG A 181 2.44 2.97 -10.61
N THR A 182 3.72 2.73 -10.37
CA THR A 182 4.41 1.50 -10.73
C THR A 182 4.95 0.79 -9.50
N ASN A 183 5.36 -0.46 -9.69
CA ASN A 183 6.07 -1.16 -8.64
C ASN A 183 7.54 -0.74 -8.57
N ALA A 184 8.09 -0.06 -9.59
CA ALA A 184 9.47 0.39 -9.57
C ALA A 184 9.54 1.70 -8.78
N VAL A 185 10.18 1.70 -7.62
CA VAL A 185 10.16 2.84 -6.70
C VAL A 185 11.57 3.37 -6.48
N ARG A 186 11.71 4.69 -6.48
CA ARG A 186 12.89 5.40 -6.00
C ARG A 186 12.48 6.43 -4.97
N PHE A 187 12.99 6.30 -3.76
CA PHE A 187 12.70 7.18 -2.62
C PHE A 187 14.02 7.76 -2.11
N THR A 188 14.20 9.06 -2.28
CA THR A 188 15.33 9.84 -1.72
C THR A 188 14.88 10.60 -0.48
N TYR A 189 15.70 10.59 0.57
CA TYR A 189 15.43 11.30 1.83
C TYR A 189 16.74 11.63 2.53
N SER A 190 16.69 12.53 3.51
CA SER A 190 17.81 12.78 4.41
C SER A 190 17.48 12.36 5.84
N THR A 191 18.48 11.98 6.61
CA THR A 191 18.34 11.67 8.04
C THR A 191 18.93 12.77 8.91
N VAL A 192 18.36 13.01 10.08
CA VAL A 192 18.95 13.87 11.13
C VAL A 192 19.10 13.03 12.39
N ALA A 193 20.29 13.07 12.99
CA ALA A 193 20.58 12.27 14.17
C ALA A 193 20.05 12.98 15.45
N ALA A 194 19.01 12.43 16.09
CA ALA A 194 18.36 13.03 17.26
C ALA A 194 18.15 12.02 18.42
N GLY A 195 19.19 11.27 18.74
CA GLY A 195 19.23 10.38 19.90
C GLY A 195 19.01 8.91 19.54
N ASN A 196 18.83 8.07 20.56
CA ASN A 196 18.72 6.63 20.33
C ASN A 196 17.30 6.25 19.90
N GLY A 197 17.19 5.41 18.89
CA GLY A 197 15.92 4.91 18.39
C GLY A 197 16.06 4.30 17.01
N ASP A 198 14.91 4.02 16.42
CA ASP A 198 14.78 3.38 15.12
C ASP A 198 13.84 4.22 14.25
N ALA A 199 14.18 4.38 12.99
CA ALA A 199 13.30 4.89 11.96
C ALA A 199 13.31 3.92 10.78
N TRP A 200 12.22 3.81 10.05
CA TRP A 200 12.23 3.10 8.77
C TRP A 200 11.50 3.86 7.69
N VAL A 201 12.12 3.90 6.51
CA VAL A 201 11.55 4.53 5.31
C VAL A 201 10.89 3.47 4.46
N VAL A 202 9.57 3.48 4.46
CA VAL A 202 8.70 2.57 3.71
C VAL A 202 8.72 2.95 2.24
N ILE A 203 9.13 2.01 1.39
CA ILE A 203 9.21 2.21 -0.06
C ILE A 203 8.19 1.38 -0.86
N ASN A 204 7.58 0.40 -0.20
CA ASN A 204 6.41 -0.31 -0.70
C ASN A 204 5.61 -0.77 0.51
N SER A 205 4.34 -0.41 0.59
CA SER A 205 3.40 -0.90 1.60
C SER A 205 2.00 -1.04 1.03
N ASN A 206 1.23 -1.94 1.62
CA ASN A 206 -0.23 -1.82 1.58
C ASN A 206 -0.72 -0.64 2.44
N TYR A 207 -1.97 -0.23 2.23
CA TYR A 207 -2.57 0.90 2.93
C TYR A 207 -2.55 0.73 4.47
N ASP A 208 -2.72 -0.50 4.96
CA ASP A 208 -2.81 -0.78 6.39
C ASP A 208 -1.44 -0.94 7.08
N GLY A 209 -0.33 -0.90 6.32
CA GLY A 209 1.00 -1.11 6.88
C GLY A 209 1.25 -2.54 7.40
N THR A 210 0.51 -3.53 6.92
CA THR A 210 0.62 -4.94 7.36
C THR A 210 1.47 -5.81 6.43
N ASN A 211 1.83 -5.32 5.25
CA ASN A 211 2.85 -5.92 4.38
C ASN A 211 3.63 -4.79 3.70
N PHE A 212 4.91 -4.66 4.05
CA PHE A 212 5.76 -3.63 3.48
C PHE A 212 7.23 -4.02 3.42
N ALA A 213 7.98 -3.29 2.59
CA ALA A 213 9.43 -3.21 2.61
C ALA A 213 9.88 -1.80 2.95
N ALA A 214 10.91 -1.69 3.77
CA ALA A 214 11.45 -0.43 4.23
C ALA A 214 12.97 -0.47 4.42
N ILE A 215 13.55 0.72 4.51
CA ILE A 215 14.95 0.89 4.92
C ILE A 215 14.96 1.20 6.40
N HIS A 216 15.60 0.34 7.19
CA HIS A 216 15.72 0.47 8.62
C HIS A 216 16.98 1.26 8.98
N HIS A 217 16.80 2.33 9.75
CA HIS A 217 17.81 3.16 10.36
C HIS A 217 17.74 2.98 11.86
N LYS A 218 18.85 2.55 12.45
CA LYS A 218 18.95 2.36 13.89
C LYS A 218 20.09 3.19 14.43
N GLN A 219 19.77 4.10 15.34
CA GLN A 219 20.74 4.95 16.02
C GLN A 219 20.93 4.46 17.44
N THR A 220 22.18 4.15 17.80
CA THR A 220 22.55 3.73 19.15
C THR A 220 23.71 4.57 19.67
N SER A 221 23.97 4.53 20.98
CA SER A 221 25.06 5.29 21.57
C SER A 221 26.42 4.85 20.99
N GLY A 222 26.92 5.60 20.02
CA GLY A 222 28.22 5.43 19.41
C GLY A 222 28.26 4.62 18.10
N THR A 223 27.16 4.02 17.65
CA THR A 223 27.13 3.32 16.35
C THR A 223 25.74 3.28 15.74
N ASP A 224 25.66 3.62 14.47
CA ASP A 224 24.44 3.69 13.68
C ASP A 224 24.44 2.58 12.63
N TYR A 225 23.27 2.02 12.31
CA TYR A 225 23.12 0.86 11.42
C TYR A 225 22.01 1.03 10.39
N VAL A 226 22.32 0.74 9.13
CA VAL A 226 21.35 0.70 8.03
C VAL A 226 21.10 -0.75 7.62
N ALA A 227 19.84 -1.11 7.45
CA ALA A 227 19.41 -2.40 6.91
C ALA A 227 18.18 -2.25 6.01
N ILE A 228 17.83 -3.31 5.28
CA ILE A 228 16.54 -3.46 4.60
C ILE A 228 15.69 -4.39 5.44
N CYS A 229 14.46 -3.98 5.73
CA CYS A 229 13.52 -4.74 6.54
C CYS A 229 12.17 -4.91 5.83
N THR A 230 11.40 -5.87 6.32
CA THR A 230 9.98 -6.05 5.96
C THR A 230 9.11 -5.89 7.18
N GLY A 231 7.85 -5.49 7.00
CA GLY A 231 6.90 -5.40 8.11
C GLY A 231 5.68 -6.29 7.99
N SER A 232 5.12 -6.62 9.17
CA SER A 232 3.90 -7.43 9.33
C SER A 232 2.79 -6.70 10.11
N GLY A 233 2.94 -5.39 10.27
CA GLY A 233 2.07 -4.49 11.00
C GLY A 233 2.74 -3.11 11.09
N PRO A 234 1.99 -2.03 11.37
CA PRO A 234 2.48 -0.66 11.17
C PRO A 234 3.85 -0.34 11.79
N VAL A 235 4.16 -0.99 12.92
CA VAL A 235 5.43 -0.82 13.65
C VAL A 235 6.16 -2.13 13.94
N THR A 236 5.79 -3.23 13.26
CA THR A 236 6.49 -4.52 13.42
C THR A 236 7.38 -4.76 12.22
N ILE A 237 8.70 -4.78 12.43
CA ILE A 237 9.70 -4.97 11.38
C ILE A 237 10.55 -6.22 11.61
N THR A 238 11.13 -6.74 10.53
CA THR A 238 12.11 -7.82 10.53
C THR A 238 13.16 -7.53 9.49
N ASP A 239 14.43 -7.40 9.92
CA ASP A 239 15.54 -7.18 9.01
C ASP A 239 15.76 -8.37 8.08
N ARG A 240 16.06 -8.07 6.83
CA ARG A 240 16.27 -9.04 5.74
C ARG A 240 17.66 -8.99 5.15
N SER A 241 18.33 -7.85 5.23
CA SER A 241 19.76 -7.72 4.96
C SER A 241 20.56 -7.80 6.25
N SER A 242 21.87 -7.99 6.13
CA SER A 242 22.78 -7.70 7.24
C SER A 242 22.81 -6.20 7.53
N GLU A 243 22.92 -5.84 8.81
CA GLU A 243 23.14 -4.45 9.24
C GLU A 243 24.51 -3.95 8.75
N VAL A 244 24.55 -2.72 8.24
CA VAL A 244 25.78 -2.04 7.83
C VAL A 244 25.97 -0.80 8.69
N THR A 245 27.14 -0.67 9.32
CA THR A 245 27.46 0.53 10.10
C THR A 245 27.59 1.75 9.19
N HIS A 246 26.86 2.83 9.52
CA HIS A 246 26.89 4.07 8.74
C HIS A 246 26.42 5.26 9.56
N THR A 247 27.11 6.41 9.50
CA THR A 247 26.71 7.63 10.21
C THR A 247 25.43 8.22 9.61
N MET A 248 24.46 8.61 10.44
CA MET A 248 23.15 9.09 9.97
C MET A 248 22.90 10.57 10.23
N ASP A 249 23.91 11.43 10.06
CA ASP A 249 23.76 12.86 10.35
C ASP A 249 23.81 13.75 9.09
N TYR A 250 22.62 14.17 8.65
CA TYR A 250 22.38 15.00 7.47
C TYR A 250 22.92 14.43 6.15
N GLU A 251 22.89 13.11 6.04
CA GLU A 251 23.19 12.41 4.80
C GLU A 251 21.93 12.14 3.99
N THR A 252 22.08 12.14 2.66
CA THR A 252 21.00 11.82 1.73
C THR A 252 21.11 10.36 1.30
N PHE A 253 20.05 9.60 1.55
CA PHE A 253 19.90 8.21 1.13
C PHE A 253 18.97 8.14 -0.06
N THR A 254 19.19 7.16 -0.92
CA THR A 254 18.24 6.78 -1.98
C THR A 254 17.94 5.31 -1.85
N ALA A 255 16.70 5.00 -1.51
CA ALA A 255 16.15 3.66 -1.52
C ALA A 255 15.53 3.37 -2.89
N GLU A 256 15.78 2.20 -3.45
CA GLU A 256 15.29 1.80 -4.76
C GLU A 256 14.78 0.35 -4.70
N TYR A 257 13.68 0.09 -5.41
CA TYR A 257 13.22 -1.27 -5.68
C TYR A 257 13.11 -1.51 -7.18
N ASN A 258 13.79 -2.56 -7.65
CA ASN A 258 13.78 -3.02 -9.02
C ASN A 258 12.89 -4.27 -9.16
N PRO A 259 11.72 -4.18 -9.80
CA PRO A 259 10.80 -5.31 -9.95
C PRO A 259 11.30 -6.40 -10.90
N SER A 260 12.26 -6.11 -11.79
CA SER A 260 12.80 -7.11 -12.73
C SER A 260 13.70 -8.14 -12.03
N SER A 261 14.44 -7.71 -11.00
CA SER A 261 15.33 -8.55 -10.20
C SER A 261 14.77 -8.87 -8.82
N ASN A 262 13.60 -8.31 -8.48
CA ASN A 262 13.01 -8.33 -7.14
C ASN A 262 13.97 -7.87 -6.04
N THR A 263 14.72 -6.81 -6.32
CA THR A 263 15.83 -6.34 -5.47
C THR A 263 15.56 -4.96 -4.90
N TYR A 264 15.75 -4.83 -3.60
CA TYR A 264 15.79 -3.59 -2.84
C TYR A 264 17.24 -3.15 -2.64
N SER A 265 17.53 -1.87 -2.85
CA SER A 265 18.88 -1.32 -2.70
C SER A 265 18.84 0.05 -2.04
N VAL A 266 19.84 0.36 -1.24
CA VAL A 266 20.02 1.67 -0.61
C VAL A 266 21.35 2.24 -1.04
N TYR A 267 21.36 3.48 -1.49
CA TYR A 267 22.53 4.23 -1.91
C TYR A 267 22.70 5.45 -1.00
N VAL A 268 23.93 5.95 -0.88
CA VAL A 268 24.25 7.16 -0.11
C VAL A 268 24.87 8.21 -1.00
N GLY A 269 24.38 9.44 -0.87
CA GLY A 269 24.82 10.59 -1.65
C GLY A 269 24.72 10.32 -3.16
N ALA A 270 25.85 10.47 -3.85
CA ALA A 270 25.96 10.25 -5.29
C ALA A 270 26.50 8.85 -5.66
N SER A 271 26.66 7.94 -4.69
CA SER A 271 27.17 6.59 -4.95
C SER A 271 26.22 5.80 -5.85
N THR A 272 26.79 5.11 -6.83
CA THR A 272 26.07 4.12 -7.66
C THR A 272 26.24 2.68 -7.15
N THR A 273 27.02 2.49 -6.09
CA THR A 273 27.15 1.19 -5.42
C THR A 273 26.23 1.18 -4.20
N PRO A 274 25.34 0.18 -4.06
CA PRO A 274 24.47 0.08 -2.90
C PRO A 274 25.29 -0.04 -1.60
N LEU A 275 24.93 0.74 -0.59
CA LEU A 275 25.36 0.56 0.80
C LEU A 275 24.86 -0.79 1.33
N VAL A 276 23.58 -1.09 1.08
CA VAL A 276 22.94 -2.36 1.42
C VAL A 276 21.97 -2.76 0.32
N SER A 277 21.84 -4.07 0.07
CA SER A 277 20.94 -4.62 -0.92
C SER A 277 20.35 -5.95 -0.44
N TRP A 278 19.11 -6.23 -0.81
CA TRP A 278 18.40 -7.46 -0.50
C TRP A 278 17.50 -7.86 -1.66
N THR A 279 17.52 -9.15 -2.03
CA THR A 279 16.63 -9.71 -3.05
C THR A 279 15.57 -10.57 -2.40
N ASP A 280 14.30 -10.26 -2.64
CA ASP A 280 13.17 -11.03 -2.11
C ASP A 280 12.94 -12.29 -2.96
N SER A 281 13.82 -13.27 -2.80
CA SER A 281 13.72 -14.55 -3.51
C SER A 281 12.45 -15.35 -3.19
N THR A 282 11.72 -14.96 -2.14
CA THR A 282 10.55 -15.66 -1.60
C THR A 282 9.23 -14.94 -1.85
N ASN A 283 9.26 -13.73 -2.41
CA ASN A 283 8.08 -12.87 -2.62
C ASN A 283 7.28 -12.66 -1.32
N ILE A 284 7.97 -12.38 -0.22
CA ILE A 284 7.35 -12.03 1.07
C ILE A 284 6.66 -10.67 0.98
N VAL A 285 7.21 -9.76 0.19
CA VAL A 285 6.61 -8.44 -0.05
C VAL A 285 5.66 -8.54 -1.23
N HIS A 286 4.43 -8.11 -1.01
CA HIS A 286 3.42 -8.07 -2.05
C HIS A 286 3.59 -6.79 -2.89
N HIS A 287 3.18 -6.87 -4.15
CA HIS A 287 3.33 -5.81 -5.13
C HIS A 287 2.07 -5.65 -5.96
N GLY A 288 1.95 -4.51 -6.64
CA GLY A 288 0.82 -4.22 -7.53
C GLY A 288 -0.08 -3.13 -6.98
N ASN A 289 -1.25 -2.97 -7.60
CA ASN A 289 -2.23 -2.00 -7.15
C ASN A 289 -2.62 -2.29 -5.69
N GLY A 290 -2.58 -1.27 -4.84
CA GLY A 290 -2.82 -1.42 -3.39
C GLY A 290 -1.56 -1.62 -2.54
N TYR A 291 -0.40 -1.88 -3.16
CA TYR A 291 0.91 -2.07 -2.50
C TYR A 291 1.96 -1.10 -3.07
N ARG A 292 1.63 0.19 -3.12
CA ARG A 292 2.51 1.23 -3.70
C ARG A 292 2.59 2.46 -2.83
N TYR A 293 2.23 2.31 -1.56
CA TYR A 293 2.34 3.38 -0.60
C TYR A 293 3.77 3.47 -0.10
N VAL A 294 4.16 4.70 0.20
CA VAL A 294 5.46 5.04 0.76
C VAL A 294 5.24 5.78 2.06
N GLY A 295 6.23 5.82 2.94
CA GLY A 295 6.10 6.57 4.18
C GLY A 295 7.17 6.24 5.19
N PHE A 296 6.82 6.36 6.46
CA PHE A 296 7.77 6.29 7.56
C PHE A 296 7.20 5.54 8.75
N GLY A 297 8.07 4.96 9.56
CA GLY A 297 7.73 4.63 10.93
C GLY A 297 8.92 4.80 11.86
N PHE A 298 8.63 4.87 13.15
CA PHE A 298 9.54 5.33 14.18
C PHE A 298 9.32 4.58 15.49
N LYS A 299 10.43 4.31 16.20
CA LYS A 299 10.46 3.85 17.59
C LYS A 299 11.52 4.60 18.36
N SER A 300 11.19 5.01 19.58
CA SER A 300 12.14 5.67 20.46
C SER A 300 12.76 4.67 21.44
N ALA A 301 14.03 4.88 21.78
CA ALA A 301 14.70 4.20 22.89
C ALA A 301 14.64 5.00 24.21
N SER A 302 13.63 5.85 24.41
CA SER A 302 13.21 6.58 25.64
C SER A 302 13.78 7.97 25.93
N SER A 303 14.94 8.35 25.40
CA SER A 303 15.59 9.65 25.73
C SER A 303 15.56 10.68 24.61
N GLY A 304 14.89 10.40 23.50
CA GLY A 304 14.81 11.26 22.33
C GLY A 304 14.04 10.61 21.18
N PRO A 305 13.74 11.37 20.11
CA PRO A 305 12.96 10.87 18.99
C PRO A 305 13.69 9.79 18.15
N GLY A 306 15.02 9.71 18.21
CA GLY A 306 15.80 8.79 17.40
C GLY A 306 16.22 9.41 16.06
N PRO A 307 16.40 8.61 14.99
CA PRO A 307 16.63 9.16 13.66
C PRO A 307 15.39 9.91 13.17
N GLU A 308 15.56 11.15 12.72
CA GLU A 308 14.50 11.95 12.10
C GLU A 308 14.65 11.95 10.58
N ILE A 309 13.55 12.04 9.83
CA ILE A 309 13.56 12.03 8.37
C ILE A 309 13.20 13.41 7.83
N ALA A 310 14.09 13.97 7.01
CA ALA A 310 13.92 15.26 6.36
C ALA A 310 13.92 15.13 4.84
N GLY A 311 13.41 16.17 4.17
CA GLY A 311 13.56 16.42 2.74
C GLY A 311 13.43 15.17 1.87
N TRP A 312 12.19 14.76 1.60
CA TRP A 312 11.96 13.52 0.87
C TRP A 312 11.34 13.72 -0.50
N TYR A 313 11.66 12.75 -1.35
CA TYR A 313 11.26 12.65 -2.74
C TYR A 313 10.97 11.19 -3.03
N ALA A 314 9.79 10.88 -3.56
CA ALA A 314 9.47 9.54 -4.05
C ALA A 314 8.99 9.63 -5.50
N ALA A 315 9.49 8.76 -6.36
CA ALA A 315 9.07 8.69 -7.74
C ALA A 315 9.02 7.25 -8.25
N ASP A 316 8.23 7.05 -9.30
CA ASP A 316 8.37 5.87 -10.13
C ASP A 316 9.77 5.85 -10.74
N SER A 317 10.50 4.75 -10.53
CA SER A 317 11.77 4.53 -11.19
C SER A 317 11.51 4.17 -12.65
N ILE A 318 12.07 4.96 -13.56
CA ILE A 318 12.08 4.61 -14.99
C ILE A 318 13.04 3.44 -15.10
N GLY A 319 12.51 2.24 -15.39
CA GLY A 319 13.32 1.05 -15.62
C GLY A 319 14.44 1.36 -16.61
N ALA A 320 15.67 1.01 -16.22
CA ALA A 320 16.79 0.90 -17.16
C ALA A 320 16.52 -0.24 -18.15
#